data_AF-A0A493T8G2-F1
#
_entry.id   AF-A0A493T8G2-F1
#
_cell.length_a   1.000
_cell.length_b   1.000
_cell.length_c   1.000
_cell.angle_alpha   90.00
_cell.angle_beta   90.00
_cell.angle_gamma   90.00
#
_symmetry.space_group_name_H-M   'P 1'
#
loop_
_entity.id
_entity.type
_entity.pdbx_description
1 polymer ?
#
loop_
_entity_poly.entity_id
_entity_poly.type
_entity_poly.pdbx_seq_one_letter_code
_entity_poly.pdbx_strand_id
1 'polypeptide(L)'
;HPAALPVAAGTGTWPKDVGILALEVYFPAQYVEQAELERYDGVEAGKYTRGLGQQQMGFCAAHEDINSLCLTVVQRLVERGRLSWDAIGRLEVGTETVIDKSKAVKTVLMELFRDSGNSDVEGIDTTNACYGGTASLFNAAAWVESSAWDGRYAVVVCGDIAVYATGNARPTGGAGAIAMLVGPNAPLVLERGLRGTHMEHAYDFYKPDLASEYPVVDGPLSIQCYLRALDRCYAVYRRKAESQRQQGERCHRGPFTLDDFKFLIFHTPFCKLVQKSVGRLLLNDFLAAPNPDTSGGLYKGLQPFRGVKLEDTYTSKEVEKAFQAASQEIFNQKTKPSLLLSSRNGNMYTPSMYGCLASLLAQCSAQDLAGSRIGAFSYGSGLAASMFSLRVSQDASPGSPLDKLLSSLADLPTRLDARKRVAPQDFAEIMKRREETHHLANHTPHGSHTDLFPGTWYLERVDDKYRRQYARKPPRCPPGTLLPPTQAGGDSRWCRWCPKPRVVPGPPWRSPRSPPAAPPCSARVSPAPGCHRPAGCPCSRGPGCH
;
A
#
# COMPACT_ATOMS: atom_id res chain seq x y z
N HIS A 1 -19.94 17.97 -11.90
CA HIS A 1 -19.07 19.12 -11.64
C HIS A 1 -17.62 18.63 -11.62
N PRO A 2 -16.73 19.19 -12.46
CA PRO A 2 -15.29 18.93 -12.30
C PRO A 2 -14.87 19.43 -10.92
N ALA A 3 -14.06 18.66 -10.20
CA ALA A 3 -13.53 19.07 -8.91
C ALA A 3 -12.75 20.38 -9.10
N ALA A 4 -13.24 21.47 -8.50
CA ALA A 4 -12.57 22.76 -8.57
C ALA A 4 -11.21 22.64 -7.86
N LEU A 5 -10.16 23.13 -8.52
CA LEU A 5 -8.82 23.24 -7.93
C LEU A 5 -8.92 24.05 -6.62
N PRO A 6 -8.24 23.63 -5.53
CA PRO A 6 -8.15 24.43 -4.32
C PRO A 6 -7.61 25.82 -4.67
N VAL A 7 -8.34 26.88 -4.29
CA VAL A 7 -7.85 28.26 -4.42
C VAL A 7 -6.63 28.39 -3.53
N ALA A 8 -5.48 28.74 -4.13
CA ALA A 8 -4.28 29.08 -3.37
C ALA A 8 -4.63 30.19 -2.38
N ALA A 9 -4.57 29.87 -1.08
CA ALA A 9 -4.82 30.84 -0.05
C ALA A 9 -3.69 31.88 -0.08
N GLY A 10 -4.00 33.06 -0.61
CA GLY A 10 -3.22 34.24 -0.31
C GLY A 10 -3.16 34.42 1.22
N THR A 11 -1.97 34.73 1.72
CA THR A 11 -1.60 35.08 3.11
C THR A 11 -1.38 33.92 4.10
N GLY A 12 -0.10 33.64 4.36
CA GLY A 12 0.52 33.33 5.67
C GLY A 12 0.02 32.16 6.53
N THR A 13 -0.99 31.40 6.13
CA THR A 13 -1.60 30.36 6.97
C THR A 13 -1.58 28.99 6.29
N TRP A 14 -1.21 27.95 7.04
CA TRP A 14 -1.20 26.58 6.52
C TRP A 14 -2.60 26.18 6.03
N PRO A 15 -2.71 25.42 4.91
CA PRO A 15 -3.99 24.94 4.41
C PRO A 15 -4.77 24.22 5.52
N LYS A 16 -6.08 24.47 5.65
CA LYS A 16 -6.86 23.87 6.73
C LYS A 16 -7.12 22.39 6.47
N ASP A 17 -7.19 21.62 7.57
CA ASP A 17 -7.73 20.26 7.58
C ASP A 17 -7.10 19.33 6.52
N VAL A 18 -5.76 19.34 6.46
CA VAL A 18 -5.01 18.48 5.54
C VAL A 18 -5.17 17.01 5.94
N GLY A 19 -5.56 16.17 4.99
CA GLY A 19 -5.80 14.76 5.25
C GLY A 19 -6.25 13.99 4.02
N ILE A 20 -6.88 12.84 4.25
CA ILE A 20 -7.30 11.91 3.19
C ILE A 20 -8.68 12.33 2.66
N LEU A 21 -8.73 12.69 1.38
CA LEU A 21 -9.93 13.09 0.63
C LEU A 21 -10.66 11.89 0.00
N ALA A 22 -9.88 10.95 -0.53
CA ALA A 22 -10.37 9.74 -1.18
C ALA A 22 -9.40 8.58 -0.92
N LEU A 23 -9.93 7.37 -0.86
CA LEU A 23 -9.16 6.15 -0.65
C LEU A 23 -9.64 5.08 -1.62
N GLU A 24 -8.72 4.48 -2.36
CA GLU A 24 -8.96 3.39 -3.29
C GLU A 24 -8.17 2.17 -2.85
N VAL A 25 -8.78 0.98 -2.98
CA VAL A 25 -8.15 -0.30 -2.64
C VAL A 25 -8.13 -1.23 -3.84
N TYR A 26 -7.02 -1.93 -4.04
CA TYR A 26 -6.87 -3.05 -4.96
C TYR A 26 -6.32 -4.27 -4.22
N PHE A 27 -6.85 -5.45 -4.55
CA PHE A 27 -6.34 -6.74 -4.13
C PHE A 27 -6.55 -7.74 -5.29
N PRO A 28 -5.72 -8.78 -5.41
CA PRO A 28 -5.84 -9.76 -6.48
C PRO A 28 -7.20 -10.46 -6.51
N ALA A 29 -7.59 -10.90 -7.70
CA ALA A 29 -8.89 -11.55 -7.93
C ALA A 29 -8.97 -13.00 -7.44
N GLN A 30 -7.91 -13.52 -6.81
CA GLN A 30 -7.81 -14.91 -6.35
C GLN A 30 -7.31 -14.99 -4.91
N TYR A 31 -7.69 -16.07 -4.23
CA TYR A 31 -7.26 -16.34 -2.86
C TYR A 31 -7.21 -17.85 -2.57
N VAL A 32 -6.46 -18.23 -1.55
CA VAL A 32 -6.48 -19.59 -0.95
C VAL A 32 -7.20 -19.53 0.40
N GLU A 33 -8.07 -20.52 0.66
CA GLU A 33 -8.76 -20.67 1.95
C GLU A 33 -7.80 -21.17 3.03
N GLN A 34 -7.75 -20.48 4.18
CA GLN A 34 -6.84 -20.83 5.26
C GLN A 34 -7.17 -22.19 5.89
N ALA A 35 -8.46 -22.54 6.00
CA ALA A 35 -8.87 -23.86 6.49
C ALA A 35 -8.47 -25.00 5.54
N GLU A 36 -8.37 -24.74 4.23
CA GLU A 36 -7.86 -25.71 3.27
C GLU A 36 -6.34 -25.78 3.33
N LEU A 37 -5.68 -24.64 3.52
CA LEU A 37 -4.23 -24.57 3.71
C LEU A 37 -3.78 -25.28 5.00
N GLU A 38 -4.57 -25.23 6.07
CA GLU A 38 -4.32 -26.01 7.30
C GLU A 38 -4.22 -27.52 7.00
N ARG A 39 -5.16 -28.04 6.20
CA ARG A 39 -5.16 -29.46 5.81
C ARG A 39 -4.00 -29.79 4.88
N TYR A 40 -3.70 -28.91 3.92
CA TYR A 40 -2.60 -29.09 2.98
C TYR A 40 -1.23 -29.12 3.68
N ASP A 41 -1.03 -28.23 4.65
CA ASP A 41 0.22 -28.15 5.42
C ASP A 41 0.32 -29.22 6.53
N GLY A 42 -0.72 -30.03 6.75
CA GLY A 42 -0.76 -31.07 7.77
C GLY A 42 -0.74 -30.51 9.21
N VAL A 43 -1.33 -29.34 9.44
CA VAL A 43 -1.40 -28.71 10.76
C VAL A 43 -2.77 -28.87 11.42
N GLU A 44 -2.84 -28.67 12.74
CA GLU A 44 -4.10 -28.75 13.48
C GLU A 44 -5.14 -27.73 12.98
N ALA A 45 -6.40 -28.17 12.89
CA ALA A 45 -7.51 -27.31 12.53
C ALA A 45 -7.63 -26.13 13.50
N GLY A 46 -7.70 -24.92 12.96
CA GLY A 46 -7.70 -23.70 13.76
C GLY A 46 -6.34 -23.03 13.93
N LYS A 47 -5.22 -23.65 13.55
CA LYS A 47 -3.88 -23.04 13.68
C LYS A 47 -3.82 -21.69 12.94
N TYR A 48 -4.39 -21.59 11.75
CA TYR A 48 -4.42 -20.36 10.94
C TYR A 48 -5.71 -19.58 11.18
N THR A 49 -6.84 -20.26 11.16
CA THR A 49 -8.17 -19.61 11.25
C THR A 49 -8.47 -19.01 12.62
N ARG A 50 -7.95 -19.61 13.71
CA ARG A 50 -8.11 -19.11 15.09
C ARG A 50 -6.80 -18.59 15.68
N GLY A 51 -5.71 -19.33 15.45
CA GLY A 51 -4.39 -19.00 15.98
C GLY A 51 -3.82 -17.71 15.36
N LEU A 52 -3.91 -17.57 14.03
CA LEU A 52 -3.56 -16.33 13.33
C LEU A 52 -4.77 -15.39 13.17
N GLY A 53 -5.98 -15.95 13.15
CA GLY A 53 -7.22 -15.20 12.89
C GLY A 53 -7.43 -14.89 11.41
N GLN A 54 -6.84 -15.69 10.52
CA GLN A 54 -6.88 -15.48 9.07
C GLN A 54 -7.89 -16.43 8.43
N GLN A 55 -8.75 -15.94 7.53
CA GLN A 55 -9.74 -16.75 6.81
C GLN A 55 -9.29 -17.05 5.39
N GLN A 56 -8.81 -16.03 4.68
CA GLN A 56 -8.43 -16.14 3.27
C GLN A 56 -7.12 -15.37 3.04
N MET A 57 -6.28 -15.84 2.12
CA MET A 57 -5.04 -15.17 1.73
C MET A 57 -5.06 -14.87 0.23
N GLY A 58 -5.10 -13.58 -0.12
CA GLY A 58 -5.01 -13.14 -1.51
C GLY A 58 -3.57 -13.22 -1.99
N PHE A 59 -3.37 -13.55 -3.26
CA PHE A 59 -2.01 -13.69 -3.82
C PHE A 59 -1.98 -13.30 -5.29
N CYS A 60 -0.80 -12.87 -5.75
CA CYS A 60 -0.53 -12.54 -7.14
C CYS A 60 0.06 -13.75 -7.87
N ALA A 61 -0.44 -14.05 -9.07
CA ALA A 61 0.32 -14.86 -10.02
C ALA A 61 1.40 -14.00 -10.70
N ALA A 62 2.21 -14.59 -11.59
CA ALA A 62 3.35 -13.91 -12.23
C ALA A 62 2.95 -12.69 -13.10
N HIS A 63 1.70 -12.62 -13.56
CA HIS A 63 1.20 -11.49 -14.36
C HIS A 63 0.82 -10.25 -13.53
N GLU A 64 0.89 -10.31 -12.19
CA GLU A 64 0.73 -9.16 -11.30
C GLU A 64 2.03 -8.91 -10.53
N ASP A 65 2.54 -7.68 -10.62
CA ASP A 65 3.72 -7.21 -9.89
C ASP A 65 3.43 -5.86 -9.21
N ILE A 66 4.39 -5.35 -8.44
CA ILE A 66 4.19 -4.09 -7.69
C ILE A 66 3.76 -2.92 -8.59
N ASN A 67 4.32 -2.80 -9.80
CA ASN A 67 3.95 -1.74 -10.73
C ASN A 67 2.51 -1.92 -11.19
N SER A 68 2.10 -3.14 -11.55
CA SER A 68 0.74 -3.40 -12.03
C SER A 68 -0.30 -3.19 -10.93
N LEU A 69 0.00 -3.55 -9.68
CA LEU A 69 -0.84 -3.23 -8.51
C LEU A 69 -1.01 -1.71 -8.35
N CYS A 70 0.09 -0.96 -8.39
CA CYS A 70 0.10 0.49 -8.22
C CYS A 70 -0.58 1.22 -9.39
N LEU A 71 -0.34 0.82 -10.65
CA LEU A 71 -1.02 1.33 -11.84
C LEU A 71 -2.53 1.14 -11.72
N THR A 72 -2.96 -0.04 -11.28
CA THR A 72 -4.38 -0.38 -11.12
C THR A 72 -5.07 0.52 -10.10
N VAL A 73 -4.51 0.64 -8.90
CA VAL A 73 -5.17 1.39 -7.83
C VAL A 73 -5.19 2.90 -8.11
N VAL A 74 -4.13 3.46 -8.71
CA VAL A 74 -4.06 4.89 -9.08
C VAL A 74 -5.06 5.22 -10.18
N GLN A 75 -5.09 4.43 -11.27
CA GLN A 75 -6.03 4.69 -12.35
C GLN A 75 -7.48 4.55 -11.87
N ARG A 76 -7.77 3.56 -11.02
CA ARG A 76 -9.11 3.37 -10.44
C ARG A 76 -9.52 4.54 -9.54
N LEU A 77 -8.59 5.09 -8.73
CA LEU A 77 -8.82 6.29 -7.91
C LEU A 77 -9.18 7.49 -8.79
N VAL A 78 -8.39 7.75 -9.84
CA VAL A 78 -8.60 8.90 -10.75
C VAL A 78 -9.91 8.78 -11.52
N GLU A 79 -10.22 7.58 -12.04
CA GLU A 79 -11.47 7.33 -12.76
C GLU A 79 -12.70 7.45 -11.86
N ARG A 80 -12.66 6.88 -10.64
CA ARG A 80 -13.79 6.97 -9.70
C ARG A 80 -13.99 8.41 -9.21
N GLY A 81 -12.90 9.09 -8.86
CA GLY A 81 -12.92 10.46 -8.40
C GLY A 81 -13.19 11.48 -9.51
N ARG A 82 -13.18 11.05 -10.79
CA ARG A 82 -13.25 11.92 -11.97
C ARG A 82 -12.22 13.06 -11.90
N LEU A 83 -11.01 12.72 -11.46
CA LEU A 83 -9.92 13.68 -11.26
C LEU A 83 -9.25 13.98 -12.59
N SER A 84 -8.83 15.24 -12.78
CA SER A 84 -7.88 15.56 -13.85
C SER A 84 -6.49 15.08 -13.43
N TRP A 85 -5.74 14.51 -14.38
CA TRP A 85 -4.32 14.22 -14.16
C TRP A 85 -3.52 15.48 -13.85
N ASP A 86 -3.93 16.65 -14.37
CA ASP A 86 -3.30 17.95 -14.08
C ASP A 86 -3.52 18.44 -12.63
N ALA A 87 -4.49 17.85 -11.92
CA ALA A 87 -4.81 18.24 -10.54
C ALA A 87 -3.88 17.59 -9.50
N ILE A 88 -2.90 16.79 -9.92
CA ILE A 88 -1.96 16.08 -9.04
C ILE A 88 -0.58 16.74 -9.19
N GLY A 89 -0.04 17.25 -8.08
CA GLY A 89 1.29 17.90 -8.01
C GLY A 89 2.34 17.09 -7.26
N ARG A 90 1.91 16.07 -6.51
CA ARG A 90 2.81 15.10 -5.87
C ARG A 90 2.27 13.68 -6.00
N LEU A 91 3.14 12.72 -6.28
CA LEU A 91 2.86 11.28 -6.32
C LEU A 91 4.01 10.53 -5.67
N GLU A 92 3.77 9.78 -4.61
CA GLU A 92 4.82 9.06 -3.88
C GLU A 92 4.39 7.65 -3.48
N VAL A 93 5.30 6.68 -3.67
CA VAL A 93 5.03 5.25 -3.44
C VAL A 93 5.75 4.75 -2.20
N GLY A 94 5.01 4.17 -1.27
CA GLY A 94 5.57 3.36 -0.18
C GLY A 94 5.51 1.87 -0.53
N THR A 95 6.65 1.19 -0.62
CA THR A 95 6.69 -0.26 -0.89
C THR A 95 7.94 -0.89 -0.30
N GLU A 96 7.88 -2.18 -0.01
CA GLU A 96 9.05 -3.04 0.28
C GLU A 96 9.20 -4.18 -0.75
N THR A 97 8.45 -4.13 -1.85
CA THR A 97 8.50 -5.08 -2.96
C THR A 97 9.38 -4.51 -4.07
N VAL A 98 10.69 -4.77 -3.98
CA VAL A 98 11.70 -4.19 -4.88
C VAL A 98 11.90 -5.09 -6.09
N ILE A 99 11.62 -4.57 -7.28
CA ILE A 99 11.89 -5.25 -8.58
C ILE A 99 12.95 -4.52 -9.43
N ASP A 100 13.38 -3.34 -9.01
CA ASP A 100 14.50 -2.57 -9.55
C ASP A 100 15.15 -1.79 -8.39
N LYS A 101 16.48 -1.78 -8.32
CA LYS A 101 17.24 -1.18 -7.21
C LYS A 101 17.46 0.32 -7.35
N SER A 102 17.16 0.90 -8.53
CA SER A 102 17.37 2.31 -8.83
C SER A 102 16.11 2.97 -9.37
N LYS A 103 15.35 2.29 -10.24
CA LYS A 103 14.15 2.84 -10.86
C LYS A 103 12.94 2.67 -9.96
N ALA A 104 12.49 3.78 -9.37
CA ALA A 104 11.28 3.87 -8.56
C ALA A 104 10.00 3.47 -9.32
N VAL A 105 9.08 2.78 -8.63
CA VAL A 105 7.69 2.51 -9.07
C VAL A 105 6.99 3.80 -9.47
N LYS A 106 7.22 4.91 -8.74
CA LYS A 106 6.70 6.23 -9.09
C LYS A 106 6.96 6.61 -10.55
N THR A 107 8.15 6.31 -11.07
CA THR A 107 8.49 6.63 -12.46
C THR A 107 7.76 5.78 -13.49
N VAL A 108 7.31 4.57 -13.11
CA VAL A 108 6.41 3.74 -13.94
C VAL A 108 5.00 4.32 -13.92
N LEU A 109 4.54 4.82 -12.77
CA LEU A 109 3.21 5.45 -12.66
C LEU A 109 3.08 6.73 -13.51
N MET A 110 4.18 7.38 -13.86
CA MET A 110 4.17 8.52 -14.80
C MET A 110 3.68 8.14 -16.21
N GLU A 111 3.61 6.85 -16.57
CA GLU A 111 2.93 6.39 -17.78
C GLU A 111 1.46 6.86 -17.82
N LEU A 112 0.78 6.87 -16.67
CA LEU A 112 -0.63 7.29 -16.56
C LEU A 112 -0.83 8.79 -16.84
N PHE A 113 0.22 9.59 -16.65
CA PHE A 113 0.19 11.05 -16.82
C PHE A 113 0.57 11.49 -18.22
N ARG A 114 1.20 10.62 -19.02
CA ARG A 114 1.81 10.97 -20.32
C ARG A 114 0.87 11.72 -21.24
N ASP A 115 -0.37 11.25 -21.40
CA ASP A 115 -1.34 11.83 -22.34
C ASP A 115 -1.86 13.20 -21.90
N SER A 116 -1.83 13.50 -20.59
CA SER A 116 -2.17 14.82 -20.07
C SER A 116 -1.06 15.85 -20.27
N GLY A 117 0.18 15.40 -20.42
CA GLY A 117 1.36 16.26 -20.42
C GLY A 117 1.81 16.72 -19.02
N ASN A 118 1.07 16.40 -17.96
CA ASN A 118 1.47 16.72 -16.59
C ASN A 118 2.68 15.88 -16.14
N SER A 119 3.87 16.46 -16.26
CA SER A 119 5.14 15.83 -15.88
C SER A 119 5.81 16.49 -14.67
N ASP A 120 5.32 17.67 -14.26
CA ASP A 120 5.76 18.37 -13.06
C ASP A 120 4.99 17.84 -11.84
N VAL A 121 5.42 16.66 -11.36
CA VAL A 121 4.81 15.94 -10.25
C VAL A 121 5.91 15.45 -9.31
N GLU A 122 6.00 16.00 -8.10
CA GLU A 122 7.03 15.66 -7.11
C GLU A 122 6.82 14.27 -6.48
N GLY A 123 7.80 13.77 -5.72
CA GLY A 123 7.77 12.47 -5.04
C GLY A 123 8.47 11.34 -5.82
N ILE A 124 8.92 10.32 -5.09
CA ILE A 124 9.57 9.10 -5.63
C ILE A 124 9.05 7.86 -4.88
N ASP A 125 9.91 6.90 -4.56
CA ASP A 125 9.59 5.78 -3.68
C ASP A 125 10.24 6.00 -2.30
N THR A 126 9.61 5.50 -1.24
CA THR A 126 10.12 5.50 0.13
C THR A 126 9.93 4.14 0.78
N THR A 127 10.98 3.62 1.42
CA THR A 127 11.02 2.23 1.89
C THR A 127 11.61 2.12 3.30
N ASN A 128 10.84 1.52 4.20
CA ASN A 128 11.34 0.79 5.37
C ASN A 128 10.28 -0.26 5.72
N ALA A 129 10.42 -1.48 5.18
CA ALA A 129 9.46 -2.56 5.36
C ALA A 129 8.00 -2.05 5.20
N CYS A 130 7.09 -2.51 6.06
CA CYS A 130 5.68 -2.14 6.06
C CYS A 130 5.37 -0.68 6.46
N TYR A 131 6.38 0.15 6.76
CA TYR A 131 6.21 1.55 7.16
C TYR A 131 6.17 2.54 5.98
N GLY A 132 6.66 2.14 4.80
CA GLY A 132 6.83 3.03 3.64
C GLY A 132 5.58 3.83 3.25
N GLY A 133 4.38 3.23 3.32
CA GLY A 133 3.12 3.92 3.05
C GLY A 133 2.83 5.08 4.00
N THR A 134 3.19 4.92 5.28
CA THR A 134 3.04 5.96 6.30
C THR A 134 4.05 7.07 6.15
N ALA A 135 5.30 6.73 5.79
CA ALA A 135 6.29 7.74 5.40
C ALA A 135 5.77 8.60 4.24
N SER A 136 5.22 7.97 3.19
CA SER A 136 4.65 8.67 2.04
C SER A 136 3.47 9.57 2.42
N LEU A 137 2.55 9.10 3.29
CA LEU A 137 1.46 9.93 3.81
C LEU A 137 1.97 11.15 4.58
N PHE A 138 3.00 10.99 5.40
CA PHE A 138 3.58 12.09 6.16
C PHE A 138 4.30 13.09 5.28
N ASN A 139 5.01 12.62 4.25
CA ASN A 139 5.66 13.48 3.25
C ASN A 139 4.63 14.25 2.42
N ALA A 140 3.54 13.60 2.01
CA ALA A 140 2.45 14.24 1.29
C ALA A 140 1.78 15.34 2.11
N ALA A 141 1.44 15.07 3.38
CA ALA A 141 0.87 16.06 4.26
C ALA A 141 1.82 17.24 4.51
N ALA A 142 3.11 16.97 4.74
CA ALA A 142 4.13 18.00 4.91
C ALA A 142 4.30 18.85 3.64
N TRP A 143 4.27 18.24 2.45
CA TRP A 143 4.32 18.95 1.18
C TRP A 143 3.12 19.89 1.00
N VAL A 144 1.89 19.42 1.26
CA VAL A 144 0.68 20.25 1.21
C VAL A 144 0.78 21.42 2.19
N GLU A 145 1.37 21.23 3.36
CA GLU A 145 1.55 22.28 4.39
C GLU A 145 2.79 23.17 4.16
N SER A 146 3.57 22.94 3.10
CA SER A 146 4.83 23.64 2.85
C SER A 146 4.67 24.86 1.94
N SER A 147 5.73 25.69 1.87
CA SER A 147 5.83 26.77 0.89
C SER A 147 6.00 26.28 -0.55
N ALA A 148 6.31 25.00 -0.75
CA ALA A 148 6.40 24.38 -2.08
C ALA A 148 5.05 23.86 -2.60
N TRP A 149 3.98 23.93 -1.80
CA TRP A 149 2.66 23.54 -2.25
C TRP A 149 2.15 24.48 -3.35
N ASP A 150 1.71 23.88 -4.45
CA ASP A 150 1.26 24.59 -5.66
C ASP A 150 -0.27 24.61 -5.83
N GLY A 151 -1.01 24.21 -4.78
CA GLY A 151 -2.47 24.11 -4.80
C GLY A 151 -3.02 22.78 -5.31
N ARG A 152 -2.19 21.90 -5.89
CA ARG A 152 -2.62 20.59 -6.40
C ARG A 152 -2.70 19.53 -5.30
N TYR A 153 -3.31 18.39 -5.62
CA TYR A 153 -3.38 17.26 -4.71
C TYR A 153 -2.07 16.48 -4.64
N ALA A 154 -1.83 15.84 -3.51
CA ALA A 154 -0.87 14.75 -3.40
C ALA A 154 -1.59 13.40 -3.54
N VAL A 155 -0.96 12.44 -4.20
CA VAL A 155 -1.41 11.04 -4.26
C VAL A 155 -0.36 10.17 -3.57
N VAL A 156 -0.78 9.50 -2.52
CA VAL A 156 0.03 8.52 -1.80
C VAL A 156 -0.37 7.15 -2.30
N VAL A 157 0.60 6.36 -2.75
CA VAL A 157 0.39 4.97 -3.13
C VAL A 157 1.16 4.08 -2.18
N CYS A 158 0.55 3.01 -1.70
CA CYS A 158 1.30 1.94 -1.08
C CYS A 158 0.85 0.61 -1.67
N GLY A 159 1.78 -0.30 -1.90
CA GLY A 159 1.50 -1.57 -2.55
C GLY A 159 2.59 -2.57 -2.25
N ASP A 160 2.23 -3.84 -2.18
CA ASP A 160 3.19 -4.90 -1.90
C ASP A 160 2.64 -6.29 -2.25
N ILE A 161 3.58 -7.23 -2.42
CA ILE A 161 3.34 -8.65 -2.56
C ILE A 161 4.11 -9.35 -1.44
N ALA A 162 3.40 -9.74 -0.38
CA ALA A 162 3.97 -10.41 0.79
C ALA A 162 4.00 -11.93 0.58
N VAL A 163 5.15 -12.43 0.15
CA VAL A 163 5.42 -13.85 -0.08
C VAL A 163 6.51 -14.37 0.86
N TYR A 164 6.36 -15.62 1.28
CA TYR A 164 7.29 -16.30 2.18
C TYR A 164 7.59 -17.70 1.67
N ALA A 165 8.80 -18.18 1.98
CA ALA A 165 9.20 -19.56 1.78
C ALA A 165 8.23 -20.54 2.47
N THR A 166 8.26 -21.81 2.05
CA THR A 166 7.47 -22.87 2.70
C THR A 166 7.78 -22.91 4.20
N GLY A 167 6.74 -22.91 5.03
CA GLY A 167 6.87 -22.92 6.49
C GLY A 167 5.81 -22.07 7.19
N ASN A 168 5.99 -21.86 8.49
CA ASN A 168 4.99 -21.23 9.36
C ASN A 168 4.64 -19.77 9.01
N ALA A 169 5.48 -19.08 8.23
CA ALA A 169 5.24 -17.70 7.80
C ALA A 169 4.36 -17.59 6.54
N ARG A 170 4.36 -18.62 5.67
CA ARG A 170 3.59 -18.63 4.41
C ARG A 170 2.10 -18.28 4.58
N PRO A 171 1.38 -18.79 5.60
CA PRO A 171 -0.03 -18.46 5.81
C PRO A 171 -0.29 -17.00 6.22
N THR A 172 0.76 -16.22 6.48
CA THR A 172 0.67 -14.78 6.82
C THR A 172 0.96 -13.87 5.64
N GLY A 173 1.13 -14.42 4.43
CA GLY A 173 1.27 -13.65 3.20
C GLY A 173 0.01 -12.89 2.82
N GLY A 174 0.07 -12.23 1.67
CA GLY A 174 -1.02 -11.41 1.14
C GLY A 174 -0.52 -10.51 0.02
N ALA A 175 -1.42 -9.82 -0.68
CA ALA A 175 -1.04 -8.83 -1.68
C ALA A 175 -2.13 -7.79 -1.87
N GLY A 176 -1.73 -6.57 -2.20
CA GLY A 176 -2.66 -5.49 -2.53
C GLY A 176 -1.98 -4.15 -2.65
N ALA A 177 -2.78 -3.14 -3.00
CA ALA A 177 -2.35 -1.76 -3.04
C ALA A 177 -3.47 -0.81 -2.61
N ILE A 178 -3.10 0.34 -2.06
CA ILE A 178 -3.97 1.43 -1.68
C ILE A 178 -3.46 2.70 -2.37
N ALA A 179 -4.38 3.53 -2.86
CA ALA A 179 -4.10 4.90 -3.25
C ALA A 179 -4.94 5.85 -2.41
N MET A 180 -4.32 6.91 -1.87
CA MET A 180 -4.98 7.93 -1.07
C MET A 180 -4.76 9.30 -1.73
N LEU A 181 -5.85 10.01 -1.98
CA LEU A 181 -5.79 11.42 -2.37
C LEU A 181 -5.67 12.28 -1.11
N VAL A 182 -4.66 13.14 -1.06
CA VAL A 182 -4.34 13.99 0.09
C VAL A 182 -4.45 15.47 -0.31
N GLY A 183 -5.11 16.26 0.53
CA GLY A 183 -5.30 17.69 0.32
C GLY A 183 -6.02 18.37 1.48
N PRO A 184 -6.30 19.68 1.36
CA PRO A 184 -7.01 20.45 2.39
C PRO A 184 -8.49 20.08 2.48
N ASN A 185 -9.12 20.45 3.60
CA ASN A 185 -10.56 20.26 3.86
C ASN A 185 -11.00 18.79 3.75
N ALA A 186 -10.15 17.89 4.25
CA ALA A 186 -10.37 16.46 4.16
C ALA A 186 -11.45 15.96 5.14
N PRO A 187 -12.24 14.94 4.78
CA PRO A 187 -13.12 14.26 5.74
C PRO A 187 -12.35 13.47 6.80
N LEU A 188 -11.11 13.06 6.53
CA LEU A 188 -10.21 12.40 7.48
C LEU A 188 -8.94 13.23 7.65
N VAL A 189 -8.94 14.11 8.64
CA VAL A 189 -7.88 15.11 8.89
C VAL A 189 -6.77 14.49 9.73
N LEU A 190 -5.50 14.67 9.34
CA LEU A 190 -4.37 14.31 10.19
C LEU A 190 -4.31 15.28 11.39
N GLU A 191 -4.39 14.77 12.62
CA GLU A 191 -4.28 15.64 13.80
C GLU A 191 -2.84 16.17 13.93
N ARG A 192 -2.69 17.48 13.71
CA ARG A 192 -1.39 18.16 13.69
C ARG A 192 -0.62 17.98 14.98
N GLY A 193 0.67 17.70 14.85
CA GLY A 193 1.57 17.50 15.99
C GLY A 193 1.38 16.16 16.73
N LEU A 194 0.34 15.37 16.45
CA LEU A 194 0.07 14.10 17.14
C LEU A 194 0.67 12.89 16.42
N ARG A 195 2.00 12.90 16.25
CA ARG A 195 2.79 11.76 15.75
C ARG A 195 3.72 11.24 16.84
N GLY A 196 3.43 10.07 17.39
CA GLY A 196 4.31 9.34 18.30
C GLY A 196 5.16 8.35 17.52
N THR A 197 6.43 8.68 17.27
CA THR A 197 7.32 7.89 16.40
C THR A 197 8.41 7.21 17.24
N HIS A 198 8.74 5.97 16.87
CA HIS A 198 9.88 5.21 17.40
C HIS A 198 10.63 4.56 16.23
N MET A 199 11.95 4.69 16.24
CA MET A 199 12.84 4.00 15.30
C MET A 199 14.01 3.45 16.09
N GLU A 200 14.44 2.24 15.76
CA GLU A 200 15.61 1.60 16.37
C GLU A 200 16.24 0.63 15.38
N HIS A 201 17.50 0.27 15.57
CA HIS A 201 18.14 -0.75 14.77
C HIS A 201 17.78 -2.15 15.30
N ALA A 202 17.19 -2.99 14.45
CA ALA A 202 16.79 -4.36 14.76
C ALA A 202 16.89 -5.28 13.53
N TYR A 203 17.10 -6.57 13.76
CA TYR A 203 17.12 -7.62 12.73
C TYR A 203 15.97 -8.60 12.92
N ASP A 204 14.76 -8.07 13.12
CA ASP A 204 13.56 -8.86 13.38
C ASP A 204 12.93 -9.45 12.11
N PHE A 205 12.95 -8.67 11.02
CA PHE A 205 12.60 -9.09 9.66
C PHE A 205 13.34 -8.18 8.68
N TYR A 206 14.00 -8.78 7.68
CA TYR A 206 14.77 -8.05 6.68
C TYR A 206 14.98 -8.90 5.41
N LYS A 207 15.31 -8.25 4.28
CA LYS A 207 15.53 -8.91 2.98
C LYS A 207 16.98 -8.71 2.52
N PRO A 208 17.95 -9.47 3.07
CA PRO A 208 19.36 -9.30 2.75
C PRO A 208 19.74 -9.97 1.41
N ASP A 209 19.01 -11.00 1.00
CA ASP A 209 19.21 -11.70 -0.26
C ASP A 209 18.47 -10.99 -1.38
N LEU A 210 19.21 -10.31 -2.25
CA LEU A 210 18.65 -9.54 -3.37
C LEU A 210 18.19 -10.43 -4.54
N ALA A 211 18.48 -11.73 -4.50
CA ALA A 211 18.08 -12.72 -5.48
C ALA A 211 16.87 -13.57 -5.03
N SER A 212 16.20 -13.16 -3.95
CA SER A 212 15.01 -13.83 -3.42
C SER A 212 13.95 -12.81 -3.03
N GLU A 213 12.68 -13.13 -3.29
CA GLU A 213 11.56 -12.34 -2.74
C GLU A 213 11.36 -12.60 -1.24
N TYR A 214 11.91 -13.70 -0.72
CA TYR A 214 11.66 -14.16 0.64
C TYR A 214 12.52 -13.41 1.67
N PRO A 215 11.92 -12.96 2.78
CA PRO A 215 12.64 -12.32 3.87
C PRO A 215 13.35 -13.34 4.78
N VAL A 216 14.39 -12.88 5.47
CA VAL A 216 14.88 -13.49 6.71
C VAL A 216 14.03 -12.97 7.86
N VAL A 217 13.47 -13.87 8.67
CA VAL A 217 12.52 -13.53 9.72
C VAL A 217 12.87 -14.25 11.02
N ASP A 218 13.07 -13.48 12.09
CA ASP A 218 13.04 -13.98 13.46
C ASP A 218 11.63 -13.73 14.02
N GLY A 219 10.77 -14.75 13.92
CA GLY A 219 9.36 -14.66 14.32
C GLY A 219 9.16 -14.18 15.76
N PRO A 220 9.77 -14.81 16.78
CA PRO A 220 9.73 -14.33 18.15
C PRO A 220 10.21 -12.88 18.33
N LEU A 221 11.34 -12.50 17.72
CA LEU A 221 11.86 -11.14 17.81
C LEU A 221 10.94 -10.12 17.14
N SER A 222 10.33 -10.45 16.00
CA SER A 222 9.41 -9.56 15.28
C SER A 222 8.18 -9.17 16.11
N ILE A 223 7.62 -10.11 16.88
CA ILE A 223 6.49 -9.82 17.78
C ILE A 223 6.95 -8.92 18.94
N GLN A 224 8.13 -9.17 19.51
CA GLN A 224 8.67 -8.33 20.58
C GLN A 224 8.96 -6.91 20.10
N CYS A 225 9.58 -6.77 18.93
CA CYS A 225 9.89 -5.49 18.30
C CYS A 225 8.62 -4.70 17.98
N TYR A 226 7.59 -5.36 17.42
CA TYR A 226 6.28 -4.76 17.18
C TYR A 226 5.65 -4.21 18.47
N LEU A 227 5.58 -5.02 19.53
CA LEU A 227 4.95 -4.61 20.80
C LEU A 227 5.78 -3.55 21.54
N ARG A 228 7.10 -3.62 21.48
CA ARG A 228 8.00 -2.58 22.02
C ARG A 228 7.80 -1.26 21.30
N ALA A 229 7.75 -1.28 19.96
CA ALA A 229 7.49 -0.10 19.16
C ALA A 229 6.10 0.49 19.46
N LEU A 230 5.09 -0.35 19.68
CA LEU A 230 3.75 0.07 20.09
C LEU A 230 3.77 0.80 21.44
N ASP A 231 4.44 0.26 22.46
CA ASP A 231 4.59 0.91 23.76
C ASP A 231 5.23 2.30 23.63
N ARG A 232 6.35 2.38 22.88
CA ARG A 232 7.10 3.63 22.69
C ARG A 232 6.27 4.66 21.91
N CYS A 233 5.65 4.27 20.80
CA CYS A 233 4.83 5.15 20.00
C CYS A 233 3.61 5.67 20.77
N TYR A 234 2.93 4.79 21.52
CA TYR A 234 1.77 5.18 22.32
C TYR A 234 2.16 6.14 23.45
N ALA A 235 3.26 5.88 24.16
CA ALA A 235 3.77 6.79 25.19
C ALA A 235 4.12 8.19 24.64
N VAL A 236 4.76 8.27 23.46
CA VAL A 236 5.04 9.56 22.81
C VAL A 236 3.75 10.25 22.38
N TYR A 237 2.83 9.50 21.75
CA TYR A 237 1.54 10.04 21.30
C TYR A 237 0.73 10.61 22.47
N ARG A 238 0.60 9.87 23.58
CA ARG A 238 -0.10 10.30 24.80
C ARG A 238 0.48 11.61 25.35
N ARG A 239 1.80 11.69 25.51
CA ARG A 239 2.47 12.91 25.99
C ARG A 239 2.16 14.12 25.10
N LYS A 240 2.18 13.95 23.77
CA LYS A 240 1.87 15.02 22.82
C LYS A 240 0.40 15.44 22.90
N ALA A 241 -0.52 14.46 22.96
CA ALA A 241 -1.95 14.73 23.07
C ALA A 241 -2.31 15.42 24.39
N GLU A 242 -1.73 14.98 25.50
CA GLU A 242 -1.91 15.60 26.82
C GLU A 242 -1.35 17.02 26.85
N SER A 243 -0.18 17.26 26.25
CA SER A 243 0.42 18.60 26.14
C SER A 243 -0.46 19.56 25.33
N GLN A 244 -1.04 19.11 24.21
CA GLN A 244 -1.98 19.93 23.43
C GLN A 244 -3.28 20.23 24.20
N ARG A 245 -3.81 19.26 24.97
CA ARG A 245 -5.00 19.48 25.83
C ARG A 245 -4.75 20.55 26.91
N GLN A 246 -3.52 20.66 27.40
CA GLN A 246 -3.16 21.67 28.40
C GLN A 246 -3.06 23.09 27.83
N GLN A 247 -2.76 23.23 26.54
CA GLN A 247 -2.63 24.52 25.86
C GLN A 247 -3.97 25.05 25.32
N GLY A 248 -5.00 24.21 25.19
CA GLY A 248 -6.34 24.61 24.75
C GLY A 248 -7.20 25.17 25.89
N GLU A 249 -8.07 26.13 25.58
CA GLU A 249 -9.12 26.58 26.50
C GLU A 249 -10.24 25.52 26.59
N ARG A 250 -10.48 25.02 27.81
CA ARG A 250 -11.65 24.25 28.30
C ARG A 250 -11.65 22.70 28.15
N CYS A 251 -11.66 22.06 29.34
CA CYS A 251 -12.50 20.92 29.75
C CYS A 251 -12.00 19.46 29.77
N HIS A 252 -10.82 19.08 29.27
CA HIS A 252 -10.34 17.68 29.42
C HIS A 252 -8.90 17.59 29.91
N ARG A 253 -8.70 17.72 31.24
CA ARG A 253 -7.39 17.60 31.93
C ARG A 253 -7.04 16.18 32.39
N GLY A 254 -7.69 15.15 31.83
CA GLY A 254 -7.42 13.75 32.17
C GLY A 254 -6.26 13.15 31.36
N PRO A 255 -5.66 12.05 31.84
CA PRO A 255 -4.68 11.29 31.07
C PRO A 255 -5.29 10.82 29.75
N PHE A 256 -4.47 10.71 28.70
CA PHE A 256 -4.90 10.13 27.45
C PHE A 256 -4.98 8.60 27.59
N THR A 257 -6.11 8.00 27.25
CA THR A 257 -6.33 6.54 27.32
C THR A 257 -7.00 6.00 26.05
N LEU A 258 -7.22 4.68 25.99
CA LEU A 258 -8.00 4.01 24.97
C LEU A 258 -9.43 4.58 24.81
N ASP A 259 -10.00 5.24 25.82
CA ASP A 259 -11.32 5.86 25.74
C ASP A 259 -11.36 7.07 24.83
N ASP A 260 -10.22 7.74 24.64
CA ASP A 260 -10.09 8.92 23.78
C ASP A 260 -10.04 8.60 22.28
N PHE A 261 -9.98 7.31 21.94
CA PHE A 261 -10.15 6.81 20.57
C PHE A 261 -11.54 6.22 20.40
N LYS A 262 -12.23 6.59 19.33
CA LYS A 262 -13.46 5.89 18.93
C LYS A 262 -13.09 4.57 18.24
N PHE A 263 -12.09 4.63 17.35
CA PHE A 263 -11.58 3.48 16.62
C PHE A 263 -10.06 3.42 16.67
N LEU A 264 -9.52 2.21 16.54
CA LEU A 264 -8.10 1.93 16.46
C LEU A 264 -7.84 1.02 15.26
N ILE A 265 -6.88 1.42 14.43
CA ILE A 265 -6.39 0.64 13.29
C ILE A 265 -4.90 0.38 13.45
N PHE A 266 -4.45 -0.77 12.97
CA PHE A 266 -3.08 -1.24 13.14
C PHE A 266 -2.55 -1.78 11.83
N HIS A 267 -1.24 -1.68 11.62
CA HIS A 267 -0.57 -2.62 10.73
C HIS A 267 -0.93 -4.05 11.16
N THR A 268 -1.42 -4.85 10.22
CA THR A 268 -1.98 -6.17 10.51
C THR A 268 -1.21 -7.25 9.73
N PRO A 269 -0.11 -7.79 10.31
CA PRO A 269 0.50 -9.01 9.80
C PRO A 269 -0.46 -10.21 9.84
N PHE A 270 -1.23 -10.30 10.92
CA PHE A 270 -2.32 -11.26 11.10
C PHE A 270 -3.23 -10.78 12.23
N CYS A 271 -4.51 -11.13 12.17
CA CYS A 271 -5.54 -10.56 13.05
C CYS A 271 -5.31 -10.81 14.55
N LYS A 272 -4.72 -11.96 14.93
CA LYS A 272 -4.42 -12.26 16.34
C LYS A 272 -3.42 -11.27 16.95
N LEU A 273 -2.42 -10.79 16.21
CA LEU A 273 -1.47 -9.79 16.73
C LEU A 273 -2.17 -8.46 17.04
N VAL A 274 -3.16 -8.09 16.25
CA VAL A 274 -3.95 -6.87 16.49
C VAL A 274 -4.79 -6.99 17.75
N GLN A 275 -5.42 -8.15 18.00
CA GLN A 275 -6.12 -8.40 19.26
C GLN A 275 -5.18 -8.27 20.47
N LYS A 276 -3.96 -8.82 20.38
CA LYS A 276 -2.92 -8.65 21.40
C LYS A 276 -2.50 -7.19 21.56
N SER A 277 -2.45 -6.43 20.47
CA SER A 277 -2.05 -5.01 20.47
C SER A 277 -3.02 -4.15 21.26
N VAL A 278 -4.34 -4.40 21.16
CA VAL A 278 -5.34 -3.70 21.97
C VAL A 278 -5.17 -4.04 23.46
N GLY A 279 -4.97 -5.32 23.79
CA GLY A 279 -4.64 -5.73 25.16
C GLY A 279 -3.35 -5.07 25.67
N ARG A 280 -2.35 -4.89 24.80
CA ARG A 280 -1.09 -4.23 25.14
C ARG A 280 -1.27 -2.74 25.43
N LEU A 281 -2.10 -2.04 24.66
CA LEU A 281 -2.46 -0.64 24.97
C LEU A 281 -3.21 -0.53 26.30
N LEU A 282 -4.10 -1.48 26.61
CA LEU A 282 -4.79 -1.52 27.89
C LEU A 282 -3.83 -1.74 29.07
N LEU A 283 -2.79 -2.57 28.89
CA LEU A 283 -1.70 -2.70 29.87
C LEU A 283 -0.95 -1.36 30.07
N ASN A 284 -0.67 -0.62 29.00
CA ASN A 284 -0.04 0.70 29.10
C ASN A 284 -0.93 1.68 29.89
N ASP A 285 -2.24 1.68 29.66
CA ASP A 285 -3.19 2.52 30.40
C ASP A 285 -3.27 2.10 31.88
N PHE A 286 -3.36 0.79 32.15
CA PHE A 286 -3.39 0.22 33.49
C PHE A 286 -2.15 0.59 34.32
N LEU A 287 -0.95 0.45 33.73
CA LEU A 287 0.30 0.75 34.43
C LEU A 287 0.49 2.26 34.66
N ALA A 288 0.00 3.09 33.74
CA ALA A 288 0.06 4.55 33.84
C ALA A 288 -1.00 5.15 34.78
N ALA A 289 -2.11 4.45 35.03
CA ALA A 289 -3.12 4.88 35.99
C ALA A 289 -2.53 4.86 37.41
N PRO A 290 -2.61 5.95 38.20
CA PRO A 290 -2.09 5.96 39.57
C PRO A 290 -2.76 4.90 40.46
N ASN A 291 -4.10 4.93 40.49
CA ASN A 291 -4.96 4.06 41.31
C ASN A 291 -6.08 3.44 40.44
N PRO A 292 -5.77 2.45 39.57
CA PRO A 292 -6.80 1.78 38.78
C PRO A 292 -7.75 0.99 39.69
N ASP A 293 -9.07 1.06 39.44
CA ASP A 293 -10.03 0.20 40.13
C ASP A 293 -9.87 -1.25 39.67
N THR A 294 -9.20 -2.07 40.47
CA THR A 294 -9.01 -3.50 40.21
C THR A 294 -10.07 -4.38 40.86
N SER A 295 -10.99 -3.79 41.61
CA SER A 295 -12.08 -4.49 42.30
C SER A 295 -13.34 -4.59 41.42
N GLY A 296 -13.55 -3.60 40.54
CA GLY A 296 -14.61 -3.54 39.55
C GLY A 296 -14.14 -3.03 38.19
N GLY A 297 -15.09 -2.73 37.30
CA GLY A 297 -14.83 -2.06 36.02
C GLY A 297 -13.86 -2.78 35.07
N LEU A 298 -13.14 -1.98 34.28
CA LEU A 298 -12.25 -2.43 33.20
C LEU A 298 -11.02 -3.20 33.68
N TYR A 299 -10.52 -2.89 34.88
CA TYR A 299 -9.30 -3.50 35.43
C TYR A 299 -9.58 -4.60 36.48
N LYS A 300 -10.83 -5.07 36.57
CA LYS A 300 -11.22 -6.13 37.50
C LYS A 300 -10.31 -7.35 37.38
N GLY A 301 -9.69 -7.74 38.50
CA GLY A 301 -8.83 -8.92 38.56
C GLY A 301 -7.41 -8.73 38.01
N LEU A 302 -7.02 -7.52 37.59
CA LEU A 302 -5.68 -7.22 37.08
C LEU A 302 -4.68 -6.76 38.16
N GLN A 303 -5.06 -6.74 39.43
CA GLN A 303 -4.19 -6.38 40.56
C GLN A 303 -2.84 -7.12 40.57
N PRO A 304 -2.76 -8.43 40.27
CA PRO A 304 -1.48 -9.16 40.29
C PRO A 304 -0.43 -8.59 39.32
N PHE A 305 -0.85 -7.82 38.31
CA PHE A 305 0.02 -7.27 37.29
C PHE A 305 0.47 -5.83 37.59
N ARG A 306 0.12 -5.23 38.74
CA ARG A 306 0.40 -3.81 39.01
C ARG A 306 1.89 -3.44 39.00
N GLY A 307 2.76 -4.38 39.39
CA GLY A 307 4.20 -4.19 39.50
C GLY A 307 5.02 -4.67 38.30
N VAL A 308 4.39 -5.16 37.23
CA VAL A 308 5.13 -5.65 36.06
C VAL A 308 5.68 -4.48 35.25
N LYS A 309 6.83 -4.69 34.59
CA LYS A 309 7.34 -3.76 33.59
C LYS A 309 6.91 -4.19 32.20
N LEU A 310 6.77 -3.23 31.30
CA LEU A 310 6.38 -3.50 29.91
C LEU A 310 7.42 -4.40 29.23
N GLU A 311 8.70 -4.10 29.40
CA GLU A 311 9.81 -4.82 28.81
C GLU A 311 9.88 -6.31 29.20
N ASP A 312 9.43 -6.65 30.41
CA ASP A 312 9.47 -8.01 30.95
C ASP A 312 8.28 -8.87 30.51
N THR A 313 7.32 -8.30 29.77
CA THR A 313 6.02 -8.93 29.51
C THR A 313 5.74 -9.24 28.04
N TYR A 314 6.67 -8.98 27.12
CA TYR A 314 6.48 -9.25 25.68
C TYR A 314 6.23 -10.74 25.37
N THR A 315 6.77 -11.64 26.19
CA THR A 315 6.63 -13.09 26.04
C THR A 315 5.72 -13.71 27.11
N SER A 316 5.22 -12.92 28.07
CA SER A 316 4.39 -13.42 29.17
C SER A 316 2.99 -13.80 28.68
N LYS A 317 2.71 -15.11 28.69
CA LYS A 317 1.39 -15.64 28.31
C LYS A 317 0.28 -15.30 29.31
N GLU A 318 0.64 -15.13 30.58
CA GLU A 318 -0.31 -14.76 31.63
C GLU A 318 -0.80 -13.33 31.43
N VAL A 319 0.12 -12.37 31.24
CA VAL A 319 -0.22 -10.98 30.93
C VAL A 319 -0.95 -10.90 29.60
N GLU A 320 -0.46 -11.57 28.57
CA GLU A 320 -1.09 -11.61 27.25
C GLU A 320 -2.56 -12.08 27.33
N LYS A 321 -2.86 -13.14 28.09
CA LYS A 321 -4.23 -13.68 28.23
C LYS A 321 -5.11 -12.76 29.08
N ALA A 322 -4.62 -12.27 30.21
CA ALA A 322 -5.38 -11.43 31.12
C ALA A 322 -5.84 -10.13 30.44
N PHE A 323 -4.93 -9.45 29.74
CA PHE A 323 -5.23 -8.19 29.08
C PHE A 323 -6.03 -8.36 27.79
N GLN A 324 -5.88 -9.46 27.05
CA GLN A 324 -6.80 -9.77 25.94
C GLN A 324 -8.23 -10.00 26.43
N ALA A 325 -8.41 -10.72 27.54
CA ALA A 325 -9.72 -10.95 28.13
C ALA A 325 -10.35 -9.62 28.61
N ALA A 326 -9.59 -8.81 29.34
CA ALA A 326 -10.05 -7.51 29.83
C ALA A 326 -10.36 -6.52 28.67
N SER A 327 -9.58 -6.56 27.58
CA SER A 327 -9.76 -5.68 26.43
C SER A 327 -10.72 -6.21 25.37
N GLN A 328 -11.41 -7.34 25.59
CA GLN A 328 -12.15 -8.03 24.54
C GLN A 328 -13.27 -7.15 23.95
N GLU A 329 -14.00 -6.43 24.80
CA GLU A 329 -15.08 -5.56 24.34
C GLU A 329 -14.55 -4.30 23.64
N ILE A 330 -13.45 -3.72 24.15
CA ILE A 330 -12.74 -2.63 23.48
C ILE A 330 -12.29 -3.06 22.09
N PHE A 331 -11.72 -4.27 21.95
CA PHE A 331 -11.32 -4.81 20.66
C PHE A 331 -12.52 -4.97 19.72
N ASN A 332 -13.62 -5.55 20.19
CA ASN A 332 -14.84 -5.77 19.40
C ASN A 332 -15.41 -4.46 18.86
N GLN A 333 -15.46 -3.41 19.68
CA GLN A 333 -16.06 -2.13 19.31
C GLN A 333 -15.11 -1.25 18.49
N LYS A 334 -13.84 -1.13 18.92
CA LYS A 334 -12.93 -0.12 18.39
C LYS A 334 -12.04 -0.62 17.27
N THR A 335 -11.81 -1.93 17.16
CA THR A 335 -10.76 -2.47 16.27
C THR A 335 -11.25 -3.56 15.33
N LYS A 336 -12.12 -4.48 15.77
CA LYS A 336 -12.62 -5.60 14.96
C LYS A 336 -13.24 -5.18 13.61
N PRO A 337 -14.02 -4.08 13.50
CA PRO A 337 -14.51 -3.62 12.21
C PRO A 337 -13.38 -3.31 11.20
N SER A 338 -12.18 -2.95 11.67
CA SER A 338 -11.04 -2.70 10.77
C SER A 338 -10.40 -3.96 10.19
N LEU A 339 -10.80 -5.18 10.60
CA LEU A 339 -10.09 -6.41 10.25
C LEU A 339 -10.69 -7.21 9.08
N LEU A 340 -11.75 -6.69 8.44
CA LEU A 340 -12.42 -7.40 7.33
C LEU A 340 -11.44 -7.75 6.20
N LEU A 341 -10.72 -6.76 5.65
CA LEU A 341 -9.80 -7.00 4.56
C LEU A 341 -8.60 -7.86 5.00
N SER A 342 -8.01 -7.58 6.15
CA SER A 342 -6.82 -8.33 6.62
C SER A 342 -7.13 -9.81 6.87
N SER A 343 -8.29 -10.13 7.47
CA SER A 343 -8.72 -11.51 7.69
C SER A 343 -9.04 -12.25 6.39
N ARG A 344 -9.48 -11.53 5.34
CA ARG A 344 -9.87 -12.11 4.05
C ARG A 344 -8.83 -11.96 2.95
N ASN A 345 -7.74 -11.25 3.16
CA ASN A 345 -6.74 -10.99 2.11
C ASN A 345 -5.30 -11.23 2.57
N GLY A 346 -5.04 -11.34 3.88
CA GLY A 346 -3.70 -11.54 4.37
C GLY A 346 -2.94 -10.25 4.67
N ASN A 347 -1.65 -10.38 4.96
CA ASN A 347 -0.76 -9.24 5.16
C ASN A 347 -0.45 -8.61 3.81
N MET A 348 -0.84 -7.35 3.63
CA MET A 348 -0.46 -6.61 2.43
C MET A 348 0.86 -5.85 2.58
N TYR A 349 1.59 -5.93 3.71
CA TYR A 349 2.71 -5.05 4.06
C TYR A 349 2.33 -3.57 4.18
N THR A 350 2.93 -2.66 3.40
CA THR A 350 2.72 -1.20 3.51
C THR A 350 1.25 -0.74 3.42
N PRO A 351 0.35 -1.35 2.63
CA PRO A 351 -1.06 -1.02 2.58
C PRO A 351 -1.86 -1.64 3.73
N SER A 352 -1.30 -2.53 4.56
CA SER A 352 -2.07 -3.32 5.53
C SER A 352 -2.88 -2.45 6.51
N MET A 353 -2.26 -1.44 7.14
CA MET A 353 -2.97 -0.52 8.04
C MET A 353 -4.04 0.31 7.29
N TYR A 354 -3.77 0.69 6.04
CA TYR A 354 -4.74 1.44 5.22
C TYR A 354 -5.86 0.57 4.67
N GLY A 355 -5.61 -0.73 4.50
CA GLY A 355 -6.65 -1.74 4.28
C GLY A 355 -7.55 -1.91 5.51
N CYS A 356 -6.98 -1.74 6.72
CA CYS A 356 -7.77 -1.67 7.94
C CYS A 356 -8.62 -0.38 8.01
N LEU A 357 -8.08 0.76 7.58
CA LEU A 357 -8.86 1.98 7.42
C LEU A 357 -10.00 1.77 6.40
N ALA A 358 -9.72 1.19 5.24
CA ALA A 358 -10.73 0.90 4.23
C ALA A 358 -11.85 -0.03 4.77
N SER A 359 -11.47 -1.05 5.54
CA SER A 359 -12.41 -1.98 6.18
C SER A 359 -13.32 -1.27 7.18
N LEU A 360 -12.77 -0.39 8.01
CA LEU A 360 -13.53 0.39 8.97
C LEU A 360 -14.54 1.30 8.24
N LEU A 361 -14.08 2.04 7.23
CA LEU A 361 -14.91 2.95 6.44
C LEU A 361 -16.02 2.21 5.67
N ALA A 362 -15.76 0.99 5.20
CA ALA A 362 -16.76 0.17 4.51
C ALA A 362 -17.86 -0.39 5.42
N GLN A 363 -17.67 -0.38 6.75
CA GLN A 363 -18.56 -1.04 7.71
C GLN A 363 -19.26 -0.08 8.68
N CYS A 364 -18.86 1.20 8.71
CA CYS A 364 -19.45 2.20 9.60
C CYS A 364 -20.27 3.23 8.82
N SER A 365 -21.32 3.78 9.44
CA SER A 365 -22.06 4.90 8.87
C SER A 365 -21.29 6.21 9.03
N ALA A 366 -21.65 7.23 8.25
CA ALA A 366 -21.09 8.58 8.40
C ALA A 366 -21.39 9.14 9.79
N GLN A 367 -22.56 8.85 10.33
CA GLN A 367 -23.00 9.30 11.65
C GLN A 367 -22.17 8.66 12.78
N ASP A 368 -21.81 7.38 12.66
CA ASP A 368 -20.96 6.69 13.65
C ASP A 368 -19.53 7.23 13.70
N LEU A 369 -19.05 7.73 12.56
CA LEU A 369 -17.69 8.24 12.39
C LEU A 369 -17.58 9.74 12.65
N ALA A 370 -18.65 10.52 12.47
CA ALA A 370 -18.62 11.99 12.53
C ALA A 370 -17.96 12.52 13.80
N GLY A 371 -17.00 13.43 13.65
CA GLY A 371 -16.29 14.06 14.76
C GLY A 371 -15.36 13.13 15.56
N SER A 372 -15.32 11.84 15.24
CA SER A 372 -14.59 10.85 16.01
C SER A 372 -13.08 10.92 15.78
N ARG A 373 -12.32 10.26 16.67
CA ARG A 373 -10.87 10.07 16.53
C ARG A 373 -10.57 8.62 16.19
N ILE A 374 -9.86 8.42 15.10
CA ILE A 374 -9.31 7.12 14.69
C ILE A 374 -7.82 7.12 15.02
N GLY A 375 -7.39 6.31 15.98
CA GLY A 375 -5.97 6.08 16.24
C GLY A 375 -5.39 5.08 15.25
N ALA A 376 -4.19 5.33 14.74
CA ALA A 376 -3.54 4.51 13.73
C ALA A 376 -2.12 4.18 14.16
N PHE A 377 -1.77 2.89 14.19
CA PHE A 377 -0.42 2.42 14.47
C PHE A 377 0.18 1.74 13.23
N SER A 378 1.20 2.35 12.65
CA SER A 378 1.98 1.80 11.55
C SER A 378 3.33 1.28 12.09
N TYR A 379 3.73 0.12 11.60
CA TYR A 379 4.97 -0.56 11.95
C TYR A 379 5.62 -1.10 10.69
N GLY A 380 6.93 -1.03 10.60
CA GLY A 380 7.77 -1.78 9.67
C GLY A 380 9.03 -2.24 10.38
N SER A 381 9.38 -3.51 10.20
CA SER A 381 10.59 -4.12 10.78
C SER A 381 11.89 -3.42 10.37
N GLY A 382 12.96 -3.65 11.14
CA GLY A 382 14.26 -2.99 10.96
C GLY A 382 14.71 -1.97 12.03
N LEU A 383 13.88 -1.20 12.74
CA LEU A 383 12.45 -0.94 12.61
C LEU A 383 12.13 0.56 12.62
N ALA A 384 10.98 0.89 12.03
CA ALA A 384 10.36 2.21 12.07
C ALA A 384 8.87 2.06 12.39
N ALA A 385 8.37 2.87 13.32
CA ALA A 385 6.97 2.84 13.72
C ALA A 385 6.44 4.23 14.04
N SER A 386 5.13 4.42 13.87
CA SER A 386 4.44 5.62 14.33
C SER A 386 3.00 5.32 14.72
N MET A 387 2.61 5.85 15.88
CA MET A 387 1.22 6.05 16.24
C MET A 387 0.81 7.49 15.92
N PHE A 388 -0.28 7.65 15.19
CA PHE A 388 -0.87 8.95 14.86
C PHE A 388 -2.39 8.84 14.88
N SER A 389 -3.08 9.93 14.58
CA SER A 389 -4.54 9.92 14.57
C SER A 389 -5.14 10.73 13.43
N LEU A 390 -6.34 10.30 13.03
CA LEU A 390 -7.21 10.99 12.11
C LEU A 390 -8.42 11.52 12.87
N ARG A 391 -8.73 12.81 12.68
CA ARG A 391 -10.00 13.42 13.08
C ARG A 391 -10.97 13.32 11.92
N VAL A 392 -12.12 12.69 12.15
CA VAL A 392 -13.19 12.64 11.16
C VAL A 392 -13.97 13.96 11.18
N SER A 393 -14.33 14.46 9.99
CA SER A 393 -15.22 15.63 9.83
C SER A 393 -16.53 15.43 10.60
N GLN A 394 -17.10 16.53 11.10
CA GLN A 394 -18.44 16.55 11.71
C GLN A 394 -19.55 16.47 10.67
N ASP A 395 -19.28 16.86 9.42
CA ASP A 395 -20.26 16.83 8.35
C ASP A 395 -20.46 15.40 7.83
N ALA A 396 -21.55 14.79 8.28
CA ALA A 396 -22.05 13.48 7.86
C ALA A 396 -23.33 13.58 7.03
N SER A 397 -23.60 14.74 6.41
CA SER A 397 -24.76 14.91 5.54
C SER A 397 -24.62 14.09 4.25
N PRO A 398 -25.73 13.63 3.62
CA PRO A 398 -25.68 12.99 2.32
C PRO A 398 -24.98 13.87 1.28
N GLY A 399 -24.01 13.30 0.55
CA GLY A 399 -23.20 14.01 -0.43
C GLY A 399 -22.01 14.82 0.13
N SER A 400 -21.84 14.85 1.46
CA SER A 400 -20.63 15.39 2.12
C SER A 400 -19.36 14.67 1.66
N PRO A 401 -18.17 15.26 1.87
CA PRO A 401 -16.90 14.56 1.61
C PRO A 401 -16.78 13.23 2.35
N LEU A 402 -17.30 13.14 3.58
CA LEU A 402 -17.29 11.91 4.37
C LEU A 402 -18.20 10.85 3.75
N ASP A 403 -19.45 11.20 3.44
CA ASP A 403 -20.42 10.30 2.80
C ASP A 403 -19.90 9.73 1.46
N LYS A 404 -19.27 10.58 0.64
CA LYS A 404 -18.62 10.16 -0.62
C LYS A 404 -17.48 9.17 -0.39
N LEU A 405 -16.64 9.42 0.62
CA LEU A 405 -15.53 8.54 0.97
C LEU A 405 -16.06 7.15 1.39
N LEU A 406 -17.05 7.10 2.28
CA LEU A 406 -17.66 5.82 2.73
C LEU A 406 -18.34 5.09 1.57
N SER A 407 -19.15 5.81 0.79
CA SER A 407 -19.84 5.25 -0.38
C SER A 407 -18.88 4.64 -1.40
N SER A 408 -17.66 5.21 -1.54
CA SER A 408 -16.65 4.71 -2.47
C SER A 408 -16.04 3.36 -2.07
N LEU A 409 -16.24 2.92 -0.82
CA LEU A 409 -15.70 1.70 -0.22
C LEU A 409 -16.79 0.70 0.21
N ALA A 410 -18.07 1.07 0.13
CA ALA A 410 -19.19 0.23 0.55
C ALA A 410 -19.28 -1.10 -0.20
N ASP A 411 -18.72 -1.19 -1.42
CA ASP A 411 -18.67 -2.42 -2.23
C ASP A 411 -17.53 -3.38 -1.83
N LEU A 412 -16.70 -3.03 -0.84
CA LEU A 412 -15.55 -3.83 -0.41
C LEU A 412 -15.91 -5.28 -0.04
N PRO A 413 -16.94 -5.58 0.76
CA PRO A 413 -17.33 -6.97 1.05
C PRO A 413 -17.69 -7.74 -0.22
N THR A 414 -18.51 -7.14 -1.10
CA THR A 414 -18.93 -7.76 -2.37
C THR A 414 -17.75 -8.01 -3.30
N ARG A 415 -16.77 -7.10 -3.34
CA ARG A 415 -15.54 -7.30 -4.11
C ARG A 415 -14.67 -8.44 -3.58
N LEU A 416 -14.65 -8.65 -2.26
CA LEU A 416 -13.94 -9.79 -1.64
C LEU A 416 -14.64 -11.11 -1.96
N ASP A 417 -15.97 -11.13 -1.97
CA ASP A 417 -16.80 -12.30 -2.33
C ASP A 417 -16.69 -12.67 -3.81
N ALA A 418 -16.44 -11.69 -4.69
CA ALA A 418 -16.29 -11.89 -6.13
C ALA A 418 -14.96 -12.55 -6.54
N ARG A 419 -14.03 -12.78 -5.60
CA ARG A 419 -12.74 -13.42 -5.90
C ARG A 419 -12.89 -14.92 -6.13
N LYS A 420 -11.97 -15.48 -6.89
CA LYS A 420 -11.86 -16.91 -7.17
C LYS A 420 -11.08 -17.62 -6.07
N ARG A 421 -11.70 -18.60 -5.42
CA ARG A 421 -10.99 -19.56 -4.56
C ARG A 421 -10.08 -20.45 -5.41
N VAL A 422 -8.84 -20.63 -4.98
CA VAL A 422 -7.84 -21.52 -5.58
C VAL A 422 -7.44 -22.58 -4.57
N ALA A 423 -7.32 -23.84 -5.02
CA ALA A 423 -6.93 -24.95 -4.16
C ALA A 423 -5.48 -24.79 -3.67
N PRO A 424 -5.12 -25.26 -2.46
CA PRO A 424 -3.77 -25.13 -1.93
C PRO A 424 -2.65 -25.70 -2.82
N GLN A 425 -2.91 -26.79 -3.54
CA GLN A 425 -1.99 -27.39 -4.51
C GLN A 425 -1.69 -26.42 -5.66
N ASP A 426 -2.73 -25.88 -6.30
CA ASP A 426 -2.59 -24.92 -7.39
C ASP A 426 -1.92 -23.63 -6.91
N PHE A 427 -2.26 -23.17 -5.70
CA PHE A 427 -1.60 -22.04 -5.05
C PHE A 427 -0.09 -22.29 -4.89
N ALA A 428 0.30 -23.45 -4.37
CA ALA A 428 1.71 -23.81 -4.21
C ALA A 428 2.45 -23.86 -5.55
N GLU A 429 1.82 -24.38 -6.61
CA GLU A 429 2.38 -24.37 -7.96
C GLU A 429 2.54 -22.95 -8.51
N ILE A 430 1.55 -22.07 -8.31
CA ILE A 430 1.63 -20.68 -8.75
C ILE A 430 2.75 -19.93 -8.02
N MET A 431 2.90 -20.14 -6.71
CA MET A 431 4.00 -19.56 -5.92
C MET A 431 5.36 -20.07 -6.39
N LYS A 432 5.49 -21.37 -6.67
CA LYS A 432 6.71 -21.95 -7.23
C LYS A 432 7.08 -21.33 -8.58
N ARG A 433 6.11 -21.20 -9.49
CA ARG A 433 6.34 -20.53 -10.80
C ARG A 433 6.74 -19.07 -10.63
N ARG A 434 6.18 -18.37 -9.65
CA ARG A 434 6.57 -17.00 -9.34
C ARG A 434 8.04 -16.92 -8.92
N GLU A 435 8.47 -17.80 -8.01
CA GLU A 435 9.86 -17.90 -7.58
C GLU A 435 10.81 -18.16 -8.77
N GLU A 436 10.44 -19.10 -9.64
CA GLU A 436 11.21 -19.45 -10.84
C GLU A 436 11.29 -18.30 -11.87
N THR A 437 10.31 -17.39 -11.91
CA THR A 437 10.20 -16.35 -12.93
C THR A 437 10.60 -14.95 -12.45
N HIS A 438 10.69 -14.72 -11.14
CA HIS A 438 10.86 -13.40 -10.56
C HIS A 438 12.09 -12.62 -11.10
N HIS A 439 13.19 -13.33 -11.40
CA HIS A 439 14.43 -12.74 -11.92
C HIS A 439 14.69 -13.00 -13.41
N LEU A 440 13.76 -13.63 -14.14
CA LEU A 440 13.99 -13.96 -15.55
C LEU A 440 13.82 -12.72 -16.45
N ALA A 441 14.74 -12.55 -17.39
CA ALA A 441 14.56 -11.67 -18.54
C ALA A 441 13.95 -12.46 -19.72
N ASN A 442 13.49 -11.73 -20.74
CA ASN A 442 12.95 -12.29 -21.99
C ASN A 442 11.86 -13.35 -21.78
N HIS A 443 10.86 -13.05 -20.96
CA HIS A 443 9.75 -13.95 -20.69
C HIS A 443 8.40 -13.24 -20.79
N THR A 444 7.35 -14.03 -21.03
CA THR A 444 5.95 -13.61 -20.92
C THR A 444 5.36 -14.30 -19.71
N PRO A 445 4.79 -13.56 -18.73
CA PRO A 445 4.26 -14.17 -17.53
C PRO A 445 3.20 -15.23 -17.84
N HIS A 446 3.26 -16.36 -17.14
CA HIS A 446 2.24 -17.39 -17.23
C HIS A 446 0.99 -16.99 -16.45
N GLY A 447 -0.16 -17.43 -16.94
CA GLY A 447 -1.46 -17.27 -16.28
C GLY A 447 -2.50 -16.64 -17.18
N SER A 448 -3.77 -16.94 -16.91
CA SER A 448 -4.87 -16.36 -17.67
C SER A 448 -5.21 -14.97 -17.14
N HIS A 449 -5.34 -13.99 -18.04
CA HIS A 449 -5.84 -12.66 -17.71
C HIS A 449 -7.38 -12.63 -17.59
N THR A 450 -8.06 -13.75 -17.91
CA THR A 450 -9.53 -13.86 -17.81
C THR A 450 -10.04 -13.66 -16.40
N ASP A 451 -9.25 -14.02 -15.40
CA ASP A 451 -9.67 -14.06 -14.01
C ASP A 451 -9.37 -12.75 -13.26
N LEU A 452 -8.57 -11.85 -13.86
CA LEU A 452 -8.31 -10.51 -13.32
C LEU A 452 -9.59 -9.70 -13.19
N PHE A 453 -9.65 -8.77 -12.24
CA PHE A 453 -10.74 -7.81 -12.20
C PHE A 453 -10.75 -6.90 -13.45
N PRO A 454 -11.93 -6.47 -13.94
CA PRO A 454 -12.00 -5.48 -15.02
C PRO A 454 -11.25 -4.20 -14.63
N GLY A 455 -10.46 -3.65 -15.55
CA GLY A 455 -9.64 -2.46 -15.32
C GLY A 455 -8.28 -2.73 -14.65
N THR A 456 -7.96 -3.97 -14.29
CA THR A 456 -6.65 -4.36 -13.74
C THR A 456 -5.54 -4.23 -14.79
N TRP A 457 -4.43 -3.59 -14.41
CA TRP A 457 -3.16 -3.66 -15.13
C TRP A 457 -2.43 -4.96 -14.81
N TYR A 458 -1.79 -5.53 -15.82
CA TYR A 458 -1.01 -6.75 -15.71
C TYR A 458 0.28 -6.64 -16.52
N LEU A 459 1.29 -7.42 -16.11
CA LEU A 459 2.57 -7.56 -16.79
C LEU A 459 2.37 -8.41 -18.05
N GLU A 460 2.62 -7.83 -19.22
CA GLU A 460 2.47 -8.50 -20.52
C GLU A 460 3.78 -9.18 -20.94
N ARG A 461 4.92 -8.50 -20.72
CA ARG A 461 6.23 -8.98 -21.15
C ARG A 461 7.37 -8.37 -20.32
N VAL A 462 8.39 -9.17 -20.07
CA VAL A 462 9.73 -8.71 -19.67
C VAL A 462 10.68 -9.04 -20.81
N ASP A 463 11.36 -8.04 -21.38
CA ASP A 463 12.30 -8.30 -22.47
C ASP A 463 13.71 -8.70 -21.99
N ASP A 464 14.63 -8.90 -22.93
CA ASP A 464 16.02 -9.29 -22.70
C ASP A 464 16.83 -8.26 -21.89
N LYS A 465 16.31 -7.04 -21.74
CA LYS A 465 16.91 -5.95 -20.97
C LYS A 465 16.11 -5.63 -19.71
N TYR A 466 15.31 -6.58 -19.22
CA TYR A 466 14.48 -6.44 -18.02
C TYR A 466 13.41 -5.33 -18.10
N ARG A 467 13.15 -4.78 -19.29
CA ARG A 467 12.12 -3.74 -19.44
C ARG A 467 10.75 -4.42 -19.38
N ARG A 468 9.92 -3.93 -18.48
CA ARG A 468 8.56 -4.45 -18.22
C ARG A 468 7.53 -3.69 -19.04
N GLN A 469 6.67 -4.41 -19.74
CA GLN A 469 5.56 -3.88 -20.52
C GLN A 469 4.25 -4.27 -19.85
N TYR A 470 3.33 -3.31 -19.73
CA TYR A 470 2.07 -3.49 -19.05
C TYR A 470 0.90 -3.25 -19.99
N ALA A 471 -0.15 -4.03 -19.82
CA ALA A 471 -1.42 -3.85 -20.49
C ALA A 471 -2.55 -3.79 -19.45
N ARG A 472 -3.69 -3.21 -19.85
CA ARG A 472 -4.85 -3.05 -18.97
C ARG A 472 -6.01 -3.89 -19.47
N LYS A 473 -6.59 -4.71 -18.58
CA LYS A 473 -7.84 -5.42 -18.87
C LYS A 473 -8.96 -4.40 -19.08
N PRO A 474 -9.77 -4.51 -20.15
CA PRO A 474 -10.86 -3.57 -20.38
C PRO A 474 -11.79 -3.44 -19.16
N PRO A 475 -12.20 -2.22 -18.77
CA PRO A 475 -13.19 -2.05 -17.71
C PRO A 475 -14.54 -2.59 -18.18
N ARG A 476 -15.39 -3.06 -17.26
CA ARG A 476 -16.77 -3.43 -17.59
C ARG A 476 -17.53 -2.18 -18.03
N CYS A 477 -18.20 -2.25 -19.18
CA CYS A 477 -19.15 -1.22 -19.59
C CYS A 477 -20.31 -1.18 -18.57
N PRO A 478 -20.78 0.00 -18.13
CA PRO A 478 -21.93 0.08 -17.22
C PRO A 478 -23.16 -0.62 -17.83
N PRO A 479 -23.95 -1.37 -17.03
CA PRO A 479 -25.23 -1.89 -17.50
C PRO A 479 -26.12 -0.70 -17.92
N GLY A 480 -26.58 -0.69 -19.18
CA GLY A 480 -27.42 0.39 -19.74
C GLY A 480 -26.82 1.13 -20.94
N THR A 481 -25.57 0.87 -21.29
CA THR A 481 -25.00 1.36 -22.57
C THR A 481 -25.37 0.38 -23.68
N LEU A 482 -26.62 0.46 -24.17
CA LEU A 482 -26.99 -0.21 -25.42
C LEU A 482 -26.07 0.33 -26.52
N LEU A 483 -25.24 -0.54 -27.10
CA LEU A 483 -24.70 -0.29 -28.43
C LEU A 483 -25.93 -0.09 -29.34
N PRO A 484 -26.04 1.02 -30.08
CA PRO A 484 -27.12 1.15 -31.03
C PRO A 484 -26.99 0.00 -32.05
N PRO A 485 -28.10 -0.63 -32.47
CA PRO A 485 -28.04 -1.62 -33.54
C PRO A 485 -27.39 -0.95 -34.75
N THR A 486 -26.37 -1.58 -35.30
CA THR A 486 -25.69 -1.12 -36.52
C THR A 486 -26.71 -1.10 -37.65
N GLN A 487 -27.31 0.06 -37.90
CA GLN A 487 -27.93 0.35 -39.17
C GLN A 487 -26.82 0.76 -40.14
N ALA A 488 -26.73 -0.02 -41.23
CA ALA A 488 -25.96 0.35 -42.40
C ALA A 488 -26.47 1.68 -42.95
N GLY A 489 -25.57 2.65 -43.12
CA GLY A 489 -25.81 3.85 -43.92
C GLY A 489 -25.52 5.17 -43.21
N GLY A 490 -24.43 5.84 -43.63
CA GLY A 490 -24.35 7.30 -43.72
C GLY A 490 -24.13 8.11 -42.43
N ASP A 491 -23.01 8.83 -42.42
CA ASP A 491 -22.65 9.97 -41.57
C ASP A 491 -22.19 9.76 -40.11
N SER A 492 -20.92 10.12 -39.94
CA SER A 492 -20.09 10.00 -38.77
C SER A 492 -20.39 11.04 -37.69
N ARG A 493 -20.82 10.57 -36.52
CA ARG A 493 -20.51 11.17 -35.21
C ARG A 493 -20.12 10.06 -34.24
N TRP A 494 -18.83 9.96 -33.91
CA TRP A 494 -18.28 8.89 -33.06
C TRP A 494 -18.01 9.36 -31.63
N CYS A 495 -18.41 8.54 -30.65
CA CYS A 495 -18.21 8.70 -29.21
C CYS A 495 -16.72 8.72 -28.78
N ARG A 496 -16.42 9.51 -27.74
CA ARG A 496 -15.08 9.89 -27.25
C ARG A 496 -14.38 8.93 -26.26
N TRP A 497 -14.82 7.67 -26.11
CA TRP A 497 -14.37 6.82 -24.98
C TRP A 497 -13.84 5.40 -25.32
N CYS A 498 -13.44 5.12 -26.57
CA CYS A 498 -12.72 3.89 -26.90
C CYS A 498 -11.35 4.21 -27.55
N PRO A 499 -10.23 3.63 -27.09
CA PRO A 499 -8.95 3.78 -27.77
C PRO A 499 -8.96 2.92 -29.05
N LYS A 500 -8.57 3.53 -30.19
CA LYS A 500 -8.33 2.79 -31.45
C LYS A 500 -7.06 1.94 -31.32
N PRO A 501 -7.02 0.71 -31.86
CA PRO A 501 -5.74 0.06 -32.15
C PRO A 501 -5.02 0.88 -33.24
N ARG A 502 -3.82 1.40 -32.93
CA ARG A 502 -2.99 2.08 -33.94
C ARG A 502 -2.33 1.04 -34.84
N VAL A 503 -2.87 0.90 -36.05
CA VAL A 503 -2.10 0.41 -37.20
C VAL A 503 -1.21 1.56 -37.65
N VAL A 504 0.11 1.35 -37.66
CA VAL A 504 1.09 2.28 -38.23
C VAL A 504 1.01 2.18 -39.76
N PRO A 505 0.66 3.25 -40.50
CA PRO A 505 0.80 3.23 -41.95
C PRO A 505 2.28 3.43 -42.29
N GLY A 506 2.88 2.47 -42.99
CA GLY A 506 4.19 2.62 -43.61
C GLY A 506 4.20 3.73 -44.66
N PRO A 507 5.38 4.29 -45.01
CA PRO A 507 5.47 5.37 -45.98
C PRO A 507 5.04 4.92 -47.38
N PRO A 508 4.40 5.79 -48.18
CA PRO A 508 3.93 5.41 -49.50
C PRO A 508 5.12 5.18 -50.44
N TRP A 509 5.17 3.97 -51.00
CA TRP A 509 6.04 3.60 -52.11
C TRP A 509 5.73 4.49 -53.32
N ARG A 510 6.69 5.34 -53.72
CA ARG A 510 6.70 5.96 -55.04
C ARG A 510 7.36 4.98 -56.02
N SER A 511 6.65 4.66 -57.09
CA SER A 511 7.17 3.92 -58.24
C SER A 511 8.44 4.60 -58.79
N PRO A 512 9.54 3.88 -59.04
CA PRO A 512 10.74 4.48 -59.59
C PRO A 512 10.55 4.79 -61.07
N ARG A 513 10.77 6.06 -61.46
CA ARG A 513 11.06 6.44 -62.84
C ARG A 513 12.44 5.92 -63.20
N SER A 514 12.54 5.20 -64.31
CA SER A 514 13.79 4.79 -64.95
C SER A 514 14.64 6.00 -65.35
N PRO A 515 15.94 6.05 -65.01
CA PRO A 515 16.90 6.86 -65.75
C PRO A 515 17.65 6.00 -66.79
N PRO A 516 18.15 6.62 -67.88
CA PRO A 516 18.66 5.92 -69.06
C PRO A 516 20.09 5.40 -68.87
N ALA A 517 20.44 4.44 -69.70
CA ALA A 517 21.74 3.77 -69.76
C ALA A 517 22.91 4.70 -70.12
N ALA A 518 24.09 4.42 -69.57
CA ALA A 518 25.39 4.87 -70.07
C ALA A 518 26.44 3.73 -69.96
N PRO A 519 27.41 3.63 -70.90
CA PRO A 519 28.19 2.42 -71.19
C PRO A 519 29.54 2.34 -70.44
N PRO A 520 30.32 1.25 -70.57
CA PRO A 520 31.34 0.85 -69.59
C PRO A 520 32.75 1.32 -69.94
N CYS A 521 33.61 1.51 -68.93
CA CYS A 521 35.07 1.47 -69.10
C CYS A 521 35.82 1.07 -67.81
N SER A 522 36.47 -0.09 -67.93
CA SER A 522 37.70 -0.65 -67.33
C SER A 522 38.56 0.09 -66.29
N ALA A 523 38.97 -0.72 -65.28
CA ALA A 523 40.32 -0.99 -64.78
C ALA A 523 41.13 0.08 -64.00
N ARG A 524 41.47 -0.24 -62.73
CA ARG A 524 42.84 -0.61 -62.30
C ARG A 524 42.84 -1.06 -60.82
N VAL A 525 43.65 -2.08 -60.54
CA VAL A 525 43.86 -2.73 -59.23
C VAL A 525 45.37 -2.81 -58.97
N SER A 526 45.72 -2.70 -57.67
CA SER A 526 46.94 -3.15 -56.97
C SER A 526 48.18 -2.23 -56.90
N PRO A 527 49.08 -2.41 -55.89
CA PRO A 527 48.93 -3.04 -54.55
C PRO A 527 49.63 -2.31 -53.36
N ALA A 528 49.49 -2.94 -52.17
CA ALA A 528 50.05 -2.85 -50.79
C ALA A 528 51.58 -2.48 -50.62
N PRO A 529 52.27 -2.60 -49.45
CA PRO A 529 51.94 -3.16 -48.11
C PRO A 529 52.60 -2.50 -46.84
N GLY A 530 52.44 -3.14 -45.67
CA GLY A 530 53.43 -3.21 -44.57
C GLY A 530 53.11 -2.35 -43.32
N CYS A 531 52.77 -2.90 -42.14
CA CYS A 531 53.55 -3.73 -41.20
C CYS A 531 53.92 -2.96 -39.90
N HIS A 532 53.68 -3.63 -38.76
CA HIS A 532 54.41 -3.61 -37.47
C HIS A 532 53.76 -3.00 -36.21
N ARG A 533 53.46 -3.92 -35.28
CA ARG A 533 53.56 -3.77 -33.80
C ARG A 533 55.04 -3.69 -33.38
N PRO A 534 55.33 -3.18 -32.17
CA PRO A 534 55.59 -4.04 -30.99
C PRO A 534 54.85 -3.51 -29.73
N ALA A 535 54.33 -4.30 -28.78
CA ALA A 535 54.95 -5.21 -27.81
C ALA A 535 55.78 -4.51 -26.69
N GLY A 536 55.20 -4.43 -25.48
CA GLY A 536 55.85 -4.78 -24.20
C GLY A 536 56.63 -3.71 -23.41
N CYS A 537 56.13 -3.32 -22.24
CA CYS A 537 56.67 -3.78 -20.92
C CYS A 537 55.93 -3.15 -19.71
N PRO A 538 55.97 -3.80 -18.53
CA PRO A 538 55.22 -3.43 -17.32
C PRO A 538 56.12 -2.77 -16.23
N CYS A 539 55.57 -2.60 -15.01
CA CYS A 539 56.12 -1.98 -13.78
C CYS A 539 55.75 -0.48 -13.65
N SER A 540 55.28 0.06 -12.52
CA SER A 540 55.62 -0.20 -11.11
C SER A 540 54.53 0.24 -10.14
N ARG A 541 54.45 -0.45 -8.99
CA ARG A 541 53.75 -0.04 -7.76
C ARG A 541 54.37 1.24 -7.17
N GLY A 542 53.55 2.05 -6.50
CA GLY A 542 53.97 3.08 -5.55
C GLY A 542 52.75 3.71 -4.85
N PRO A 543 52.68 3.72 -3.50
CA PRO A 543 51.53 4.20 -2.72
C PRO A 543 51.66 5.69 -2.38
N GLY A 544 50.54 6.35 -2.06
CA GLY A 544 50.54 7.71 -1.54
C GLY A 544 49.18 8.07 -0.95
N CYS A 545 49.13 8.12 0.38
CA CYS A 545 48.03 8.67 1.16
C CYS A 545 47.85 10.17 0.90
N HIS A 546 46.61 10.62 0.77
CA HIS A 546 46.02 11.67 1.61
C HIS A 546 44.50 11.61 1.57
#